data_AF-A0A920S2K7-F1
#
_entry.id   AF-A0A920S2K7-F1
#
_cell.length_a   1.000
_cell.length_b   1.000
_cell.length_c   1.000
_cell.angle_alpha   90.00
_cell.angle_beta   90.00
_cell.angle_gamma   90.00
#
_symmetry.space_group_name_H-M   'P 1'
#
loop_
_entity.id
_entity.type
_entity.pdbx_description
1 polymer ?
#
loop_
_entity_poly.entity_id
_entity_poly.type
_entity_poly.pdbx_seq_one_letter_code
_entity_poly.pdbx_strand_id
1 'polypeptide(L)'
;MDKIYLLDIIRQCTTLKLTGAFTQKKDETMNNRSIRYPRGKTLGGSSSINGLLWIRGQSNDYDNWRQQGNNGWGWDDVLPYFVKSENNKNRKK
;
A
#
# COMPACT_ATOMS: atom_id res chain seq x y z
N MET A 1 -7.10 3.94 18.69
CA MET A 1 -6.92 2.66 17.98
C MET A 1 -6.79 1.61 19.07
N ASP A 2 -7.82 0.79 19.27
CA ASP A 2 -7.88 -0.05 20.46
C ASP A 2 -7.12 -1.36 20.22
N LYS A 3 -6.60 -1.97 21.30
CA LYS A 3 -5.74 -3.16 21.23
C LYS A 3 -6.35 -4.33 20.45
N ILE A 4 -7.68 -4.40 20.40
CA ILE A 4 -8.46 -5.39 19.65
C ILE A 4 -8.21 -5.27 18.14
N TYR A 5 -8.17 -4.06 17.59
CA TYR A 5 -7.97 -3.83 16.16
C TYR A 5 -6.57 -4.22 15.68
N LEU A 6 -5.55 -3.94 16.49
CA LEU A 6 -4.17 -4.27 16.16
C LEU A 6 -3.96 -5.79 16.09
N LEU A 7 -4.57 -6.52 17.03
CA LEU A 7 -4.53 -7.99 17.05
C LEU A 7 -5.24 -8.59 15.82
N ASP A 8 -6.36 -8.00 15.38
CA ASP A 8 -7.07 -8.47 14.19
C ASP A 8 -6.27 -8.27 12.90
N ILE A 9 -5.55 -7.16 12.74
CA ILE A 9 -4.69 -6.94 11.56
C ILE A 9 -3.55 -7.96 11.53
N ILE A 10 -2.88 -8.18 12.67
CA ILE A 10 -1.79 -9.18 12.76
C ILE A 10 -2.33 -10.57 12.43
N ARG A 11 -3.51 -10.93 12.96
CA ARG A 11 -4.16 -12.21 12.67
C ARG A 11 -4.51 -12.35 11.20
N GLN A 12 -5.03 -11.30 10.55
CA GLN A 12 -5.35 -11.32 9.13
C GLN A 12 -4.11 -11.50 8.25
N CYS A 13 -3.03 -10.76 8.53
CA CYS A 13 -1.77 -10.86 7.79
C CYS A 13 -1.05 -12.20 7.97
N THR A 14 -1.25 -12.89 9.10
CA THR A 14 -0.60 -14.18 9.40
C THR A 14 -1.42 -15.39 8.96
N THR A 15 -2.73 -15.25 8.75
CA THR A 15 -3.63 -16.36 8.38
C THR A 15 -3.55 -16.69 6.88
N LEU A 16 -3.15 -17.93 6.54
CA LEU A 16 -3.01 -18.41 5.16
C LEU A 16 -4.33 -18.49 4.37
N LYS A 17 -5.49 -18.53 5.04
CA LYS A 17 -6.79 -18.48 4.35
C LYS A 17 -7.07 -17.12 3.71
N LEU A 18 -6.59 -16.04 4.34
CA LEU A 18 -6.86 -14.65 3.92
C LEU A 18 -5.69 -14.04 3.15
N THR A 19 -4.54 -14.73 3.09
CA THR A 19 -3.33 -14.25 2.41
C THR A 19 -2.77 -15.29 1.45
N GLY A 20 -2.27 -14.86 0.29
CA GLY A 20 -1.48 -15.69 -0.61
C GLY A 20 -0.16 -16.12 0.04
N ALA A 21 0.30 -17.32 -0.30
CA ALA A 21 1.50 -17.94 0.25
C ALA A 21 2.77 -17.53 -0.54
N PHE A 22 3.01 -16.23 -0.68
CA PHE A 22 4.24 -15.73 -1.31
C PHE A 22 5.33 -15.56 -0.26
N THR A 23 6.54 -16.01 -0.61
CA THR A 23 7.72 -15.88 0.25
C THR A 23 8.89 -15.44 -0.63
N GLN A 24 9.63 -14.44 -0.16
CA GLN A 24 10.85 -14.01 -0.84
C GLN A 24 11.91 -15.11 -0.75
N LYS A 25 12.72 -15.22 -1.82
CA LYS A 25 13.93 -16.01 -1.78
C LYS A 25 14.84 -15.52 -0.66
N LYS A 26 15.67 -16.40 -0.13
CA LYS A 26 16.68 -16.03 0.86
C LYS A 26 17.61 -15.00 0.24
N ASP A 27 17.94 -13.98 1.04
CA ASP A 27 18.79 -12.87 0.64
C ASP A 27 19.96 -12.76 1.64
N GLU A 28 21.18 -12.76 1.11
CA GLU A 28 22.42 -12.64 1.89
C GLU A 28 22.48 -11.33 2.67
N THR A 29 21.96 -10.23 2.09
CA THR A 29 21.86 -8.92 2.74
C THR A 29 20.88 -8.91 3.92
N MET A 30 20.06 -9.95 4.04
CA MET A 30 19.05 -10.11 5.09
C MET A 30 19.38 -11.26 6.06
N ASN A 31 20.65 -11.62 6.22
CA ASN A 31 21.12 -12.78 7.00
C ASN A 31 20.51 -14.10 6.51
N ASN A 32 20.38 -14.26 5.19
CA ASN A 32 19.80 -15.44 4.54
C ASN A 32 18.38 -15.79 5.01
N ARG A 33 17.63 -14.80 5.50
CA ARG A 33 16.24 -14.98 5.89
C ARG A 33 15.33 -15.02 4.67
N SER A 34 14.32 -15.89 4.75
CA SER A 34 13.21 -15.91 3.81
C SER A 34 12.01 -15.24 4.49
N ILE A 35 11.49 -14.18 3.88
CA ILE A 35 10.45 -13.34 4.49
C ILE A 35 9.13 -13.61 3.78
N ARG A 36 8.08 -13.84 4.57
CA ARG A 36 6.72 -13.98 4.06
C ARG A 36 6.21 -12.63 3.56
N TYR A 37 5.61 -12.64 2.38
CA TYR A 37 5.07 -11.45 1.74
C TYR A 37 3.54 -11.57 1.58
N PRO A 38 2.76 -11.22 2.62
CA PRO A 38 1.31 -11.44 2.62
C PRO A 38 0.61 -10.62 1.53
N ARG A 39 -0.27 -11.26 0.77
CA ARG A 39 -1.13 -10.63 -0.25
C ARG A 39 -2.58 -11.01 -0.01
N GLY A 40 -3.50 -10.07 0.18
CA GLY A 40 -4.90 -10.39 0.50
C GLY A 40 -5.56 -11.24 -0.59
N LYS A 41 -6.10 -12.39 -0.20
CA LYS A 41 -6.82 -13.36 -1.05
C LYS A 41 -8.32 -13.34 -0.69
N THR A 42 -8.93 -12.18 -0.84
CA THR A 42 -10.35 -11.92 -0.55
C THR A 42 -10.87 -10.81 -1.46
N LEU A 43 -12.19 -10.55 -1.46
CA LEU A 43 -12.76 -9.39 -2.14
C LEU A 43 -12.19 -8.09 -1.53
N GLY A 44 -11.75 -7.16 -2.39
CA GLY A 44 -10.95 -6.00 -1.98
C GLY A 44 -9.44 -6.28 -1.91
N GLY A 45 -9.02 -7.54 -1.88
CA GLY A 45 -7.62 -7.94 -1.95
C GLY A 45 -6.83 -7.47 -0.73
N SER A 46 -5.69 -6.81 -0.97
CA SER A 46 -4.80 -6.39 0.13
C SER A 46 -5.33 -5.18 0.91
N SER A 47 -6.26 -4.39 0.36
CA SER A 47 -6.84 -3.26 1.11
C SER A 47 -7.71 -3.73 2.28
N SER A 48 -8.24 -4.94 2.22
CA SER A 48 -9.08 -5.54 3.27
C SER A 48 -8.28 -6.07 4.47
N ILE A 49 -6.95 -6.14 4.39
CA ILE A 49 -6.08 -6.70 5.44
C ILE A 49 -4.94 -5.74 5.85
N ASN A 50 -4.89 -4.53 5.29
CA ASN A 50 -3.79 -3.59 5.53
C ASN A 50 -3.98 -2.78 6.83
N GLY A 51 -3.03 -1.88 7.13
CA GLY A 51 -3.08 -1.00 8.29
C GLY A 51 -4.04 0.20 8.19
N LEU A 52 -4.90 0.25 7.16
CA LEU A 52 -5.90 1.31 6.90
C LEU A 52 -5.35 2.74 6.77
N LEU A 53 -4.04 2.88 6.62
CA LEU A 53 -3.37 4.16 6.49
C LEU A 53 -3.51 4.67 5.05
N TRP A 54 -4.02 5.90 4.91
CA TRP A 54 -4.09 6.61 3.63
C TRP A 54 -3.03 7.70 3.58
N ILE A 55 -2.03 7.52 2.73
CA ILE A 55 -0.97 8.50 2.46
C ILE A 55 -0.78 8.56 0.94
N ARG A 56 -0.70 9.77 0.40
CA ARG A 56 -0.30 10.02 -1.00
C ARG A 56 1.22 9.88 -1.16
N GLY A 57 1.71 9.81 -2.39
CA GLY A 57 3.15 9.94 -2.67
C GLY A 57 3.67 11.37 -2.53
N GLN A 58 4.99 11.55 -2.56
CA GLN A 58 5.60 12.88 -2.65
C GLN A 58 5.46 13.41 -4.09
N SER A 59 5.20 14.71 -4.26
CA SER A 59 5.04 15.31 -5.61
C SER A 59 6.24 15.03 -6.52
N ASN A 60 7.46 15.09 -5.96
CA ASN A 60 8.70 14.84 -6.67
C ASN A 60 8.77 13.43 -7.31
N ASP A 61 8.14 12.41 -6.71
CA ASP A 61 8.15 11.05 -7.27
C ASP A 61 7.39 11.01 -8.62
N TYR A 62 6.25 11.71 -8.69
CA TYR A 62 5.43 11.84 -9.89
C TYR A 62 6.11 12.70 -10.96
N ASP A 63 6.71 13.83 -10.55
CA ASP A 63 7.47 14.67 -11.46
C ASP A 63 8.69 13.95 -12.04
N ASN A 64 9.36 13.12 -11.25
CA ASN A 64 10.44 12.25 -11.73
C ASN A 64 9.94 11.25 -12.77
N TRP A 65 8.76 10.66 -12.60
CA TRP A 65 8.18 9.77 -13.61
C TRP A 65 7.91 10.50 -14.91
N ARG A 66 7.38 11.72 -14.84
CA ARG A 66 7.16 12.57 -16.02
C ARG A 66 8.48 12.90 -16.72
N GLN A 67 9.53 13.24 -15.98
CA GLN A 67 10.87 13.51 -16.52
C GLN A 67 11.50 12.29 -17.20
N GLN A 68 11.16 11.07 -16.77
CA GLN A 68 11.56 9.82 -17.43
C GLN A 68 10.79 9.53 -18.74
N GLY A 69 9.97 10.48 -19.21
CA GLY A 69 9.21 10.35 -20.47
C GLY A 69 7.78 9.85 -20.29
N ASN A 70 7.32 9.61 -19.05
CA ASN A 70 5.94 9.20 -18.78
C ASN A 70 5.02 10.44 -18.73
N ASN A 71 4.74 11.02 -19.90
CA ASN A 71 3.87 12.19 -20.00
C ASN A 71 2.50 11.93 -19.34
N GLY A 72 1.98 12.92 -18.62
CA GLY A 72 0.72 12.81 -17.86
C GLY A 72 0.84 12.15 -16.48
N TRP A 73 2.06 11.81 -16.03
CA TRP A 73 2.31 11.28 -14.69
C TRP A 73 2.92 12.31 -13.72
N GLY A 74 2.94 13.60 -14.05
CA GLY A 74 3.40 14.65 -13.14
C GLY A 74 2.43 14.87 -11.99
N TRP A 75 2.88 15.53 -10.91
CA TRP A 75 2.05 15.71 -9.71
C TRP A 75 0.72 16.39 -10.02
N ASP A 76 0.75 17.46 -10.80
CA ASP A 76 -0.45 18.22 -11.18
C ASP A 76 -1.39 17.41 -12.08
N ASP A 77 -0.87 16.45 -12.83
CA ASP A 77 -1.65 15.55 -13.69
C ASP A 77 -2.43 14.52 -12.85
N VAL A 78 -1.81 14.00 -11.78
CA VAL A 78 -2.38 12.91 -10.95
C VAL A 78 -3.20 13.40 -9.75
N LEU A 79 -2.91 14.60 -9.23
CA LEU A 79 -3.58 15.17 -8.06
C LEU A 79 -5.12 15.16 -8.17
N PRO A 80 -5.75 15.53 -9.31
CA PRO A 80 -7.19 15.46 -9.47
C PRO A 80 -7.78 14.06 -9.24
N TYR A 81 -7.03 13.01 -9.56
CA TYR A 81 -7.47 11.62 -9.37
C TYR A 81 -7.37 11.17 -7.91
N PHE A 82 -6.31 11.57 -7.18
CA PHE A 82 -6.25 11.35 -5.73
C PHE A 82 -7.37 12.07 -5.00
N VAL A 83 -7.65 13.29 -5.43
CA VAL A 83 -8.74 14.09 -4.90
C VAL A 83 -10.10 13.45 -5.19
N LYS A 84 -10.28 12.81 -6.35
CA LYS A 84 -11.50 12.08 -6.70
C LYS A 84 -11.65 10.77 -5.92
N SER A 85 -10.55 10.09 -5.56
CA SER A 85 -10.59 8.82 -4.85
C SER A 85 -10.87 8.96 -3.35
N GLU A 86 -10.63 10.13 -2.77
CA GLU A 86 -10.88 10.41 -1.36
C GLU A 86 -12.18 11.20 -1.12
N ASN A 87 -12.80 10.98 0.05
CA ASN A 87 -13.93 11.78 0.53
C ASN A 87 -13.57 12.47 1.85
N ASN A 88 -12.50 13.27 1.83
CA ASN A 88 -12.07 14.01 3.00
C ASN A 88 -12.96 15.25 3.21
N LYS A 89 -13.68 15.28 4.35
CA LYS A 89 -14.60 16.38 4.69
C LYS A 89 -13.91 17.74 4.88
N ASN A 90 -12.61 17.74 5.20
CA ASN A 90 -11.83 18.95 5.45
C ASN A 90 -10.86 19.28 4.30
N ARG A 91 -11.32 19.20 3.05
CA ARG A 91 -10.52 19.63 1.89
C ARG A 91 -10.25 21.13 1.98
N LYS A 92 -9.02 21.51 2.30
CA LYS A 92 -8.54 22.86 1.95
C LYS A 92 -8.39 22.88 0.43
N LYS A 93 -9.13 23.78 -0.22
CA LYS A 93 -9.00 24.05 -1.65
C LYS A 93 -7.63 24.65 -1.93
#